data_AF-A0A5J4RDZ0-F1
#
_entry.id   AF-A0A5J4RDZ0-F1
#
_cell.length_a   1.000
_cell.length_b   1.000
_cell.length_c   1.000
_cell.angle_alpha   90.00
_cell.angle_beta   90.00
_cell.angle_gamma   90.00
#
_symmetry.space_group_name_H-M   'P 1'
#
loop_
_entity.id
_entity.type
_entity.pdbx_description
1 polymer ?
#
loop_
_entity_poly.entity_id
_entity_poly.type
_entity_poly.pdbx_seq_one_letter_code
_entity_poly.pdbx_strand_id
1 'polypeptide(L)'
;MKKLNIKLNQAYKLFKNGFEQELEGDLVILSGVNGSGKSQFINMLNMITDKVPADIRNQNDLAKYKINVSIKIDSIEITNIDIAKRTFKDNINITILYSVID
;
A
#
# COMPACT_ATOMS: atom_id res chain seq x y z
N MET A 1 -8.20 -1.24 -19.55
CA MET A 1 -7.11 -1.44 -18.57
C MET A 1 -7.24 -0.37 -17.51
N LYS A 2 -7.12 -0.73 -16.23
CA LYS A 2 -7.26 0.24 -15.13
C LYS A 2 -6.01 1.09 -15.00
N LYS A 3 -6.18 2.37 -14.67
CA LYS A 3 -5.10 3.32 -14.40
C LYS A 3 -5.11 3.77 -12.96
N LEU A 4 -4.05 3.45 -12.23
CA LEU A 4 -3.81 3.89 -10.86
C LEU A 4 -2.88 5.11 -10.88
N ASN A 5 -3.41 6.26 -10.50
CA ASN A 5 -2.68 7.51 -10.38
C ASN A 5 -2.39 7.79 -8.91
N ILE A 6 -1.14 8.04 -8.56
CA ILE A 6 -0.68 8.28 -7.20
C ILE A 6 0.05 9.61 -7.18
N LYS A 7 -0.39 10.54 -6.32
CA LYS A 7 0.24 11.84 -6.10
C LYS A 7 0.51 12.05 -4.63
N LEU A 8 1.78 12.23 -4.29
CA LEU A 8 2.21 12.48 -2.93
C LEU A 8 2.14 13.98 -2.62
N ASN A 9 1.33 14.37 -1.65
CA ASN A 9 1.07 15.77 -1.28
C ASN A 9 1.93 16.25 -0.09
N GLN A 10 2.95 15.48 0.28
CA GLN A 10 3.95 15.83 1.29
C GLN A 10 5.28 15.11 0.99
N ALA A 11 6.37 15.48 1.63
CA ALA A 11 7.58 14.63 1.56
C ALA A 11 7.37 13.35 2.40
N TYR A 12 7.80 12.19 1.89
CA TYR A 12 7.79 10.93 2.63
C TYR A 12 9.02 10.08 2.32
N LYS A 13 9.94 10.00 3.28
CA LYS A 13 11.18 9.22 3.18
C LYS A 13 11.96 9.57 1.90
N LEU A 14 12.06 8.62 0.95
CA LEU A 14 12.78 8.78 -0.31
C LEU A 14 11.98 9.57 -1.36
N PHE A 15 10.67 9.72 -1.19
CA PHE A 15 9.79 10.41 -2.13
C PHE A 15 9.63 11.88 -1.73
N LYS A 16 9.88 12.77 -2.69
CA LYS A 16 9.71 14.22 -2.49
C LYS A 16 8.23 14.60 -2.56
N ASN A 17 7.90 15.76 -1.99
CA ASN A 17 6.59 16.36 -2.19
C ASN A 17 6.32 16.57 -3.69
N GLY A 18 5.12 16.26 -4.15
CA GLY A 18 4.75 16.29 -5.56
C GLY A 18 5.23 15.10 -6.37
N PHE A 19 5.74 14.03 -5.73
CA PHE A 19 6.01 12.78 -6.44
C PHE A 19 4.71 12.23 -7.06
N GLU A 20 4.77 11.89 -8.34
CA GLU A 20 3.64 11.36 -9.10
C GLU A 20 4.05 10.06 -9.81
N GLN A 21 3.14 9.08 -9.83
CA GLN A 21 3.32 7.82 -10.53
C GLN A 21 1.99 7.35 -11.10
N GLU A 22 1.98 6.98 -12.38
CA GLU A 22 0.90 6.22 -13.01
C GLU A 22 1.31 4.75 -13.12
N LEU A 23 0.40 3.85 -12.78
CA LEU A 23 0.53 2.41 -12.99
C LEU A 23 -0.68 1.93 -13.80
N GLU A 24 -0.44 1.09 -14.80
CA GLU A 24 -1.49 0.60 -15.68
C GLU A 24 -1.57 -0.94 -15.64
N GLY A 25 -2.79 -1.46 -15.55
CA GLY A 25 -3.08 -2.90 -15.56
C GLY A 25 -3.86 -3.37 -14.34
N ASP A 26 -4.40 -4.58 -14.43
CA ASP A 26 -5.14 -5.22 -13.35
C ASP A 26 -4.21 -5.91 -12.32
N LEU A 27 -2.97 -6.18 -12.71
CA LEU A 27 -1.90 -6.69 -11.85
C LEU A 27 -0.62 -5.89 -12.11
N VAL A 28 -0.10 -5.28 -11.05
CA VAL A 28 1.17 -4.54 -11.10
C VAL A 28 2.17 -5.20 -10.16
N ILE A 29 3.35 -5.53 -10.69
CA ILE A 29 4.44 -6.13 -9.93
C ILE A 29 5.51 -5.06 -9.68
N LEU A 30 5.80 -4.80 -8.40
CA LEU A 30 6.89 -3.91 -8.01
C LEU A 30 8.16 -4.73 -7.75
N SER A 31 9.21 -4.49 -8.53
CA SER A 31 10.52 -5.14 -8.39
C SER A 31 11.65 -4.11 -8.22
N GLY A 32 12.83 -4.55 -7.78
CA GLY A 32 13.99 -3.67 -7.60
C GLY A 32 14.89 -4.10 -6.45
N VAL A 33 16.07 -3.49 -6.34
CA VAL A 33 17.07 -3.79 -5.30
C VAL A 33 16.58 -3.46 -3.89
N ASN A 34 17.23 -4.02 -2.87
CA ASN A 34 16.94 -3.66 -1.48
C ASN A 34 17.19 -2.16 -1.24
N GLY A 35 16.33 -1.53 -0.45
CA GLY A 35 16.41 -0.08 -0.20
C GLY A 35 15.80 0.80 -1.30
N SER A 36 15.33 0.25 -2.42
CA SER A 36 14.75 1.03 -3.54
C SER A 36 13.39 1.68 -3.26
N GLY A 37 12.90 1.65 -2.01
CA GLY A 37 11.65 2.28 -1.63
C GLY A 37 10.37 1.47 -1.88
N LYS A 38 10.43 0.20 -2.33
CA LYS A 38 9.22 -0.63 -2.58
C LYS A 38 8.24 -0.66 -1.39
N SER A 39 8.70 -0.99 -0.19
CA SER A 39 7.84 -1.00 1.00
C SER A 39 7.31 0.38 1.36
N GLN A 40 8.08 1.43 1.09
CA GLN A 40 7.66 2.81 1.31
C GLN A 40 6.57 3.22 0.31
N PHE A 41 6.68 2.78 -0.95
CA PHE A 41 5.65 2.98 -1.96
C PHE A 41 4.34 2.28 -1.57
N ILE A 42 4.41 1.04 -1.08
CA ILE A 42 3.24 0.33 -0.53
C ILE A 42 2.63 1.08 0.65
N ASN A 43 3.43 1.70 1.52
CA ASN A 43 2.89 2.52 2.61
C ASN A 43 2.14 3.75 2.09
N MET A 44 2.63 4.39 1.03
CA MET A 44 1.89 5.47 0.37
C MET A 44 0.54 4.96 -0.15
N LEU A 45 0.50 3.81 -0.80
CA LEU A 45 -0.77 3.21 -1.24
C LEU A 45 -1.73 2.99 -0.08
N ASN A 46 -1.25 2.49 1.05
CA ASN A 46 -2.06 2.30 2.26
C ASN A 46 -2.34 3.61 3.02
N MET A 47 -1.83 4.75 2.57
CA MET A 47 -1.95 6.07 3.18
C MET A 47 -1.49 6.14 4.65
N ILE A 48 -0.65 5.20 5.09
CA ILE A 48 -0.26 5.01 6.49
C ILE A 48 1.21 4.60 6.56
N THR A 49 1.96 5.17 7.51
CA THR A 49 3.35 4.79 7.74
C THR A 49 3.48 3.42 8.41
N ASP A 50 4.64 2.79 8.23
CA ASP A 50 5.07 1.56 8.90
C ASP A 50 5.35 1.72 10.41
N LYS A 51 5.25 2.95 10.94
CA LYS A 51 5.55 3.25 12.34
C LYS A 51 4.34 3.17 13.28
N VAL A 52 3.17 2.79 12.77
CA VAL A 52 1.97 2.61 13.58
C VAL A 52 2.25 1.53 14.64
N PRO A 53 2.26 1.88 15.93
CA PRO A 53 2.40 0.89 16.99
C PRO A 53 1.20 -0.07 16.99
N ALA A 54 1.44 -1.34 17.34
CA ALA A 54 0.39 -2.36 17.37
C ALA A 54 -0.69 -2.07 18.44
N ASP A 55 -0.38 -1.18 19.39
CA ASP A 55 -1.19 -0.82 20.55
C ASP A 55 -1.91 0.53 20.43
N ILE A 56 -2.02 1.13 19.24
CA ILE A 56 -2.85 2.34 19.09
C ILE A 56 -4.32 2.00 19.39
N ARG A 57 -4.84 2.56 20.50
CA ARG A 57 -6.23 2.40 20.94
C ARG A 57 -7.15 3.53 20.50
N ASN A 58 -6.63 4.64 19.97
CA ASN A 58 -7.41 5.84 19.67
C ASN A 58 -7.15 6.40 18.26
N GLN A 59 -8.22 6.77 17.54
CA GLN A 59 -8.18 7.30 16.16
C GLN A 59 -7.37 8.60 16.04
N ASN A 60 -7.29 9.41 17.09
CA ASN A 60 -6.52 10.65 17.08
C ASN A 60 -5.00 10.42 16.95
N ASP A 61 -4.49 9.29 17.43
CA ASP A 61 -3.06 8.97 17.31
C ASP A 61 -2.71 8.41 15.93
N LEU A 62 -3.65 7.75 15.24
CA LEU A 62 -3.49 7.29 13.86
C LEU A 62 -3.26 8.45 12.87
N ALA A 63 -3.84 9.62 13.13
CA ALA A 63 -3.67 10.80 12.28
C ALA A 63 -2.20 11.22 12.11
N LYS A 64 -1.37 11.02 13.14
CA LYS A 64 0.08 11.33 13.12
C LYS A 64 0.88 10.43 12.18
N TYR A 65 0.31 9.27 11.83
CA TYR A 65 0.92 8.28 10.94
C TYR A 65 0.30 8.28 9.54
N LYS A 66 -0.64 9.19 9.26
CA LYS A 66 -1.26 9.32 7.95
C LYS A 66 -0.27 9.89 6.94
N ILE A 67 -0.23 9.29 5.76
CA ILE A 67 0.52 9.80 4.63
C ILE A 67 -0.45 10.61 3.76
N ASN A 68 -0.18 11.90 3.56
CA ASN A 68 -0.98 12.74 2.67
C ASN A 68 -0.65 12.40 1.20
N VAL A 69 -1.56 11.65 0.58
CA VAL A 69 -1.45 11.14 -0.78
C VAL A 69 -2.84 11.15 -1.41
N SER A 70 -2.92 11.54 -2.67
CA SER A 70 -4.12 11.42 -3.49
C SER A 70 -3.95 10.22 -4.40
N ILE A 71 -4.91 9.31 -4.38
CA ILE A 71 -4.88 8.10 -5.21
C ILE A 71 -6.17 8.04 -6.02
N LYS A 72 -6.07 7.76 -7.31
CA LYS A 72 -7.21 7.60 -8.20
C LYS A 72 -7.10 6.32 -9.02
N ILE A 73 -8.21 5.59 -9.15
CA ILE A 73 -8.36 4.51 -10.13
C ILE A 73 -9.35 5.00 -11.18
N ASP A 74 -8.94 5.06 -12.45
CA ASP A 74 -9.80 5.50 -13.55
C ASP A 74 -10.49 6.84 -13.27
N SER A 75 -9.73 7.78 -12.69
CA SER A 75 -10.17 9.12 -12.25
C SER A 75 -11.06 9.18 -11.01
N ILE A 76 -11.45 8.04 -10.44
CA ILE A 76 -12.21 7.95 -9.19
C ILE A 76 -11.24 7.98 -8.02
N GLU A 77 -11.42 8.92 -7.10
CA GLU A 77 -10.62 8.99 -5.87
C GLU A 77 -10.90 7.78 -4.99
N ILE A 78 -9.85 7.14 -4.51
CA ILE A 78 -9.92 6.04 -3.56
C ILE A 78 -9.28 6.46 -2.24
N THR A 79 -9.78 5.89 -1.15
CA THR A 79 -9.33 6.16 0.20
C THR A 79 -8.75 4.90 0.84
N ASN A 80 -8.20 5.03 2.04
CA ASN A 80 -7.59 3.89 2.74
C ASN A 80 -8.60 2.77 3.08
N ILE A 81 -9.91 3.06 3.14
CA ILE A 81 -10.94 2.03 3.39
C ILE A 81 -11.21 1.18 2.14
N ASP A 82 -10.86 1.66 0.96
CA ASP A 82 -11.06 0.98 -0.32
C ASP A 82 -9.91 0.02 -0.64
N ILE A 83 -8.86 -0.01 0.19
CA ILE A 83 -7.60 -0.70 -0.08
C ILE A 83 -7.44 -1.87 0.88
N ALA A 84 -7.47 -3.08 0.32
CA ALA A 84 -7.13 -4.29 1.05
C ALA A 84 -5.62 -4.54 1.00
N LYS A 85 -4.98 -4.67 2.16
CA LYS A 85 -3.56 -5.05 2.30
C LYS A 85 -3.46 -6.45 2.89
N ARG A 86 -2.64 -7.30 2.27
CA ARG A 86 -2.28 -8.62 2.81
C ARG A 86 -0.79 -8.86 2.64
N THR A 87 -0.18 -9.51 3.62
CA THR A 87 1.19 -10.00 3.51
C THR A 87 1.20 -11.53 3.49
N PHE A 88 2.24 -12.14 2.92
CA PHE A 88 2.38 -13.60 2.94
C PHE A 88 2.38 -14.18 4.36
N LYS A 89 2.83 -13.41 5.35
CA LYS A 89 2.80 -13.82 6.76
C LYS A 89 1.38 -13.94 7.30
N ASP A 90 0.41 -13.26 6.71
CA ASP A 90 -1.01 -13.33 7.12
C ASP A 90 -1.71 -14.56 6.53
N ASN A 91 -1.08 -15.26 5.58
CA ASN A 91 -1.61 -16.42 4.87
C ASN A 91 -1.18 -17.78 5.46
N ILE A 92 -0.64 -17.82 6.69
CA ILE A 92 -0.16 -19.04 7.36
C ILE A 92 -1.24 -20.10 7.67
N ASN A 93 -2.50 -19.85 7.31
CA ASN A 93 -3.60 -20.83 7.37
C ASN A 93 -4.06 -21.33 5.99
N ILE A 94 -3.25 -21.22 4.94
CA ILE A 94 -3.50 -22.01 3.72
C ILE A 94 -3.16 -23.47 4.05
N THR A 95 -4.19 -24.23 4.47
CA THR A 95 -4.11 -25.69 4.53
C THR A 95 -3.75 -26.16 3.13
N ILE A 96 -2.56 -26.73 2.97
CA ILE A 96 -2.19 -27.45 1.75
C ILE A 96 -3.10 -28.68 1.72
N LEU A 97 -4.19 -28.61 0.96
CA LEU A 97 -4.95 -29.79 0.59
C LEU A 97 -4.04 -30.63 -0.31
N TYR A 98 -3.37 -31.62 0.27
CA TYR A 98 -2.87 -32.73 -0.55
C TYR A 98 -4.11 -33.36 -1.18
N SER A 99 -4.27 -33.22 -2.49
CA SER A 99 -5.16 -34.11 -3.22
C SER A 99 -4.58 -35.51 -3.04
N VAL A 100 -5.31 -36.36 -2.31
CA VAL A 100 -5.15 -37.81 -2.43
C VAL A 100 -5.48 -38.12 -3.88
N ILE A 101 -4.44 -38.32 -4.68
CA ILE A 101 -4.58 -38.95 -5.98
C ILE A 101 -4.45 -40.43 -5.65
N ASP A 102 -5.58 -41.13 -5.69
CA ASP A 102 -5.66 -42.59 -5.68
C ASP A 102 -4.90 -43.19 -6.88
#